data_AF-V5EPT6-F1
#
_entry.id   AF-V5EPT6-F1
#
_cell.length_a   1.000
_cell.length_b   1.000
_cell.length_c   1.000
_cell.angle_alpha   90.00
_cell.angle_beta   90.00
_cell.angle_gamma   90.00
#
_symmetry.space_group_name_H-M   'P 1'
#
loop_
_entity.id
_entity.type
_entity.pdbx_description
1 polymer ?
#
loop_
_entity_poly.entity_id
_entity_poly.type
_entity_poly.pdbx_seq_one_letter_code
_entity_poly.pdbx_strand_id
1 'polypeptide(L)'
;MPPPSRRGTASILYPEYISKLTILADSRSLLRDKDKFSKLREQGIALNENGWKSKLTPEELSEQEKERETIRKRLSYFASEHEKVGMVYQVLAPKIKPFQQVEKEWRQCKVKSKSTFPNSMTFVQNPAYQAVHSGFKKLKEQIGLADEDILLSLEKIEAIGLVNMPLLYERWCLLQIIKVLTHAFRYQPEDNWKRKLIANIQGNEEQISIQFFNPSVSRTITLQYEPFLANGKRPDFVLDVEAITKSGYQISKRLVVDAKYYSATYLKQRGGIGGVIHELYKVKDYSEGQENNVFVLHPVLDAVEKVVSPQEWAKDSYLGELSMFDWESTYHECQATSYGAVCANPMKSQRYLDEIQRMLGMFLQYGIEDNTPSRAESDDTQAINFCVSCGSEKVSDVTNSMRSNHQKRWYRCNECTQFTVYNHCGTCNARLIKNGEYWTYLSLMPMSSINIKCPSCESPV
;
A
#
# COMPACT_ATOMS: atom_id res chain seq x y z
N MET A 1 43.58 -26.46 -47.09
CA MET A 1 42.85 -26.04 -45.87
C MET A 1 43.62 -26.53 -44.66
N PRO A 2 44.13 -25.64 -43.78
CA PRO A 2 44.71 -26.06 -42.52
C PRO A 2 43.62 -26.25 -41.44
N PRO A 3 43.85 -27.11 -40.43
CA PRO A 3 42.87 -27.53 -39.43
C PRO A 3 42.61 -26.44 -38.36
N PRO A 4 41.49 -26.50 -37.63
CA PRO A 4 41.11 -25.46 -36.67
C PRO A 4 42.01 -25.47 -35.42
N SER A 5 42.49 -24.28 -35.03
CA SER A 5 43.34 -24.10 -33.85
C SER A 5 42.57 -24.32 -32.55
N ARG A 6 43.28 -24.90 -31.59
CA ARG A 6 42.86 -25.35 -30.25
C ARG A 6 42.07 -24.29 -29.46
N ARG A 7 41.03 -24.77 -28.76
CA ARG A 7 40.23 -24.04 -27.76
C ARG A 7 41.15 -23.40 -26.71
N GLY A 8 41.07 -22.08 -26.55
CA GLY A 8 41.74 -21.36 -25.47
C GLY A 8 41.12 -21.70 -24.11
N THR A 9 41.96 -21.95 -23.12
CA THR A 9 41.57 -22.04 -21.70
C THR A 9 41.16 -20.67 -21.19
N ALA A 10 39.89 -20.53 -20.79
CA ALA A 10 39.42 -19.33 -20.11
C ALA A 10 40.00 -19.29 -18.69
N SER A 11 40.60 -18.16 -18.32
CA SER A 11 41.09 -17.90 -16.96
C SER A 11 40.24 -16.79 -16.35
N ILE A 12 39.68 -17.02 -15.17
CA ILE A 12 38.94 -16.01 -14.40
C ILE A 12 39.93 -15.38 -13.41
N LEU A 13 40.10 -14.08 -13.49
CA LEU A 13 41.00 -13.32 -12.61
C LEU A 13 40.18 -12.64 -11.51
N TYR A 14 40.62 -12.79 -10.25
CA TYR A 14 40.08 -12.09 -9.09
C TYR A 14 41.16 -11.14 -8.55
N PRO A 15 41.10 -9.84 -8.83
CA PRO A 15 42.08 -8.90 -8.31
C PRO A 15 41.89 -8.69 -6.80
N GLU A 16 42.95 -8.90 -6.01
CA GLU A 16 42.95 -8.65 -4.55
C GLU A 16 42.91 -7.14 -4.20
N TYR A 17 43.39 -6.28 -5.10
CA TYR A 17 43.48 -4.83 -4.87
C TYR A 17 43.44 -4.05 -6.18
N ILE A 18 42.53 -3.08 -6.28
CA ILE A 18 42.46 -2.13 -7.40
C ILE A 18 43.01 -0.78 -6.93
N SER A 19 44.25 -0.47 -7.32
CA SER A 19 44.93 0.77 -6.94
C SER A 19 44.46 1.98 -7.74
N LYS A 20 44.04 1.78 -8.99
CA LYS A 20 43.60 2.82 -9.89
C LYS A 20 42.69 2.24 -10.98
N LEU A 21 41.47 2.75 -11.06
CA LEU A 21 40.57 2.47 -12.17
C LEU A 21 40.64 3.67 -13.13
N THR A 22 41.00 3.44 -14.39
CA THR A 22 41.01 4.50 -15.40
C THR A 22 40.03 4.13 -16.50
N ILE A 23 38.99 4.94 -16.66
CA ILE A 23 38.00 4.75 -17.73
C ILE A 23 38.65 5.20 -19.05
N LEU A 24 38.88 4.26 -19.95
CA LEU A 24 39.41 4.55 -21.29
C LEU A 24 38.35 5.30 -22.11
N ALA A 25 38.75 6.38 -22.76
CA ALA A 25 37.87 7.38 -23.38
C ALA A 25 37.11 6.90 -24.64
N ASP A 26 37.28 5.65 -25.06
CA ASP A 26 36.85 5.19 -26.39
C ASP A 26 35.37 4.84 -26.47
N SER A 27 34.67 4.78 -25.33
CA SER A 27 33.23 4.51 -25.31
C SER A 27 32.40 5.81 -25.40
N ARG A 28 31.74 6.01 -26.53
CA ARG A 28 30.78 7.12 -26.75
C ARG A 28 29.62 7.14 -25.74
N SER A 29 29.27 6.01 -25.10
CA SER A 29 28.27 6.01 -24.02
C SER A 29 28.83 6.62 -22.75
N LEU A 30 30.02 6.21 -22.33
CA LEU A 30 30.67 6.71 -21.12
C LEU A 30 30.99 8.21 -21.20
N LEU A 31 31.37 8.72 -22.37
CA LEU A 31 31.54 10.15 -22.59
C LEU A 31 30.21 10.91 -22.43
N ARG A 32 29.11 10.39 -22.98
CA ARG A 32 27.78 10.99 -22.82
C ARG A 32 27.33 10.98 -21.36
N ASP A 33 27.59 9.91 -20.63
CA ASP A 33 27.23 9.80 -19.21
C ASP A 33 28.05 10.77 -18.36
N LYS A 34 29.34 10.93 -18.65
CA LYS A 34 30.22 11.91 -17.99
C LYS A 34 29.77 13.35 -18.25
N ASP A 35 29.42 13.68 -19.49
CA ASP A 35 28.90 15.00 -19.85
C ASP A 35 27.56 15.26 -19.16
N LYS A 36 26.68 14.26 -19.13
CA LYS A 36 25.39 14.33 -18.44
C LYS A 36 25.57 14.55 -16.93
N PHE A 37 26.49 13.82 -16.31
CA PHE A 37 26.83 14.01 -14.89
C PHE A 37 27.35 15.41 -14.62
N SER A 38 28.26 15.91 -15.46
CA SER A 38 28.83 17.26 -15.30
C SER A 38 27.76 18.34 -15.40
N LYS A 39 26.85 18.24 -16.37
CA LYS A 39 25.70 19.16 -16.51
C LYS A 39 24.76 19.11 -15.30
N LEU A 40 24.42 17.91 -14.82
CA LEU A 40 23.56 17.76 -13.64
C LEU A 40 24.21 18.33 -12.38
N ARG A 41 25.53 18.16 -12.24
CA ARG A 41 26.30 18.72 -11.14
C ARG A 41 26.30 20.25 -11.16
N GLU A 42 26.53 20.86 -12.32
CA GLU A 42 26.46 22.32 -12.49
C GLU A 42 25.06 22.86 -12.18
N GLN A 43 24.01 22.20 -12.66
CA GLN A 43 22.63 22.54 -12.31
C GLN A 43 22.38 22.46 -10.80
N GLY A 44 22.89 21.42 -10.14
CA GLY A 44 22.78 21.26 -8.69
C GLY A 44 23.48 22.39 -7.92
N ILE A 45 24.67 22.82 -8.36
CA ILE A 45 25.40 23.95 -7.76
C ILE A 45 24.58 25.24 -7.90
N ALA A 46 24.09 25.54 -9.11
CA ALA A 46 23.29 26.74 -9.37
C ALA A 46 21.97 26.76 -8.56
N LEU A 47 21.32 25.61 -8.40
CA LEU A 47 20.13 25.50 -7.55
C LEU A 47 20.47 25.71 -6.08
N ASN A 48 21.55 25.13 -5.59
CA ASN A 48 21.98 25.30 -4.20
C ASN A 48 22.24 26.78 -3.87
N GLU A 49 22.87 27.52 -4.79
CA GLU A 49 23.09 28.97 -4.65
C GLU A 49 21.78 29.78 -4.58
N ASN A 50 20.72 29.32 -5.25
CA ASN A 50 19.40 29.97 -5.26
C ASN A 50 18.38 29.32 -4.30
N GLY A 51 18.86 28.57 -3.30
CA GLY A 51 18.01 27.94 -2.28
C GLY A 51 17.07 26.86 -2.80
N TRP A 52 17.51 26.08 -3.80
CA TRP A 52 16.77 24.98 -4.43
C TRP A 52 15.45 25.40 -5.08
N LYS A 53 15.44 26.59 -5.68
CA LYS A 53 14.27 27.13 -6.40
C LYS A 53 14.50 27.14 -7.90
N SER A 54 13.57 26.56 -8.64
CA SER A 54 13.49 26.63 -10.10
C SER A 54 12.14 27.17 -10.54
N LYS A 55 12.11 27.77 -11.73
CA LYS A 55 10.84 28.15 -12.37
C LYS A 55 10.27 26.92 -13.06
N LEU A 56 9.00 26.62 -12.81
CA LEU A 56 8.32 25.49 -13.44
C LEU A 56 8.29 25.67 -14.96
N THR A 57 8.55 24.57 -15.66
CA THR A 57 8.36 24.48 -17.11
C THR A 57 6.87 24.52 -17.47
N PRO A 58 6.51 24.86 -18.72
CA PRO A 58 5.11 24.81 -19.16
C PRO A 58 4.45 23.43 -19.00
N GLU A 59 5.22 22.35 -19.13
CA GLU A 59 4.75 20.99 -18.94
C GLU A 59 4.47 20.68 -17.46
N GLU A 60 5.39 21.05 -16.56
CA GLU A 60 5.18 20.91 -15.12
C GLU A 60 3.99 21.74 -14.62
N LEU A 61 3.82 22.97 -15.13
CA LEU A 61 2.65 23.79 -14.85
C LEU A 61 1.36 23.12 -15.31
N SER A 62 1.36 22.51 -16.49
CA SER A 62 0.19 21.79 -17.01
C SER A 62 -0.16 20.57 -16.16
N GLU A 63 0.83 19.80 -15.69
CA GLU A 63 0.59 18.68 -14.78
C GLU A 63 0.08 19.14 -13.41
N GLN A 64 0.68 20.19 -12.83
CA GLN A 64 0.20 20.75 -11.57
C GLN A 64 -1.25 21.25 -11.66
N GLU A 65 -1.67 21.85 -12.77
CA GLU A 65 -3.06 22.30 -12.91
C GLU A 65 -4.04 21.11 -13.01
N LYS A 66 -3.64 20.00 -13.65
CA LYS A 66 -4.44 18.76 -13.67
C LYS A 66 -4.60 18.17 -12.27
N GLU A 67 -3.54 18.20 -11.46
CA GLU A 67 -3.61 17.75 -10.06
C GLU A 67 -4.49 18.68 -9.22
N ARG A 68 -4.38 19.99 -9.40
CA ARG A 68 -5.26 20.96 -8.75
C ARG A 68 -6.72 20.73 -9.10
N GLU A 69 -7.05 20.44 -10.35
CA GLU A 69 -8.42 20.09 -10.75
C GLU A 69 -8.91 18.83 -10.05
N THR A 70 -8.07 17.79 -10.00
CA THR A 70 -8.34 16.52 -9.30
C THR A 70 -8.61 16.76 -7.81
N ILE A 71 -7.79 17.59 -7.14
CA ILE A 71 -7.95 17.96 -5.74
C ILE A 71 -9.24 18.76 -5.53
N ARG A 72 -9.55 19.73 -6.39
CA ARG A 72 -10.80 20.52 -6.32
C ARG A 72 -12.04 19.63 -6.44
N LYS A 73 -12.03 18.65 -7.35
CA LYS A 73 -13.12 17.67 -7.49
C LYS A 73 -13.24 16.75 -6.28
N ARG A 74 -12.12 16.34 -5.68
CA ARG A 74 -12.14 15.58 -4.42
C ARG A 74 -12.68 16.41 -3.27
N LEU A 75 -12.31 17.68 -3.17
CA LEU A 75 -12.84 18.60 -2.17
C LEU A 75 -14.35 18.76 -2.30
N SER A 76 -14.87 18.93 -3.52
CA SER A 76 -16.33 19.01 -3.73
C SER A 76 -17.04 17.71 -3.39
N TYR A 77 -16.45 16.56 -3.72
CA TYR A 77 -16.97 15.26 -3.31
C TYR A 77 -17.02 15.12 -1.79
N PHE A 78 -15.93 15.43 -1.08
CA PHE A 78 -15.90 15.35 0.38
C PHE A 78 -16.82 16.36 1.06
N ALA A 79 -17.03 17.54 0.47
CA ALA A 79 -18.05 18.46 0.94
C ALA A 79 -19.45 17.83 0.87
N SER A 80 -19.78 17.15 -0.23
CA SER A 80 -21.07 16.45 -0.37
C SER A 80 -21.23 15.28 0.61
N GLU A 81 -20.15 14.52 0.87
CA GLU A 81 -20.18 13.45 1.88
C GLU A 81 -20.28 14.00 3.30
N HIS A 82 -19.61 15.12 3.58
CA HIS A 82 -19.70 15.82 4.86
C HIS A 82 -21.14 16.30 5.13
N GLU A 83 -21.86 16.79 4.11
CA GLU A 83 -23.28 17.13 4.24
C GLU A 83 -24.14 15.91 4.61
N LYS A 84 -23.89 14.75 3.99
CA LYS A 84 -24.58 13.49 4.33
C LYS A 84 -24.34 13.07 5.77
N VAL A 85 -23.08 13.15 6.22
CA VAL A 85 -22.72 12.88 7.63
C VAL A 85 -23.38 13.92 8.55
N GLY A 86 -23.46 15.17 8.12
CA GLY A 86 -24.17 16.24 8.82
C GLY A 86 -25.64 15.90 9.08
N MET A 87 -26.34 15.31 8.11
CA MET A 87 -27.72 14.85 8.30
C MET A 87 -27.82 13.78 9.40
N VAL A 88 -26.91 12.81 9.40
CA VAL A 88 -26.85 11.78 10.45
C VAL A 88 -26.55 12.42 11.82
N TYR A 89 -25.61 13.37 11.86
CA TYR A 89 -25.28 14.10 13.08
C TYR A 89 -26.49 14.87 13.62
N GLN A 90 -27.31 15.50 12.77
CA GLN A 90 -28.53 16.19 13.19
C GLN A 90 -29.54 15.23 13.87
N VAL A 91 -29.59 13.96 13.45
CA VAL A 91 -30.44 12.94 14.10
C VAL A 91 -29.85 12.46 15.43
N LEU A 92 -28.52 12.38 15.53
CA LEU A 92 -27.82 11.87 16.71
C LEU A 92 -27.59 12.92 17.80
N ALA A 93 -27.32 14.18 17.43
CA ALA A 93 -26.98 15.26 18.35
C ALA A 93 -28.05 15.52 19.42
N PRO A 94 -29.37 15.51 19.11
CA PRO A 94 -30.40 15.65 20.13
C PRO A 94 -30.40 14.52 21.16
N LYS A 95 -29.93 13.31 20.79
CA LYS A 95 -29.84 12.15 21.67
C LYS A 95 -28.70 12.26 22.68
N ILE A 96 -27.69 13.10 22.40
CA ILE A 96 -26.54 13.31 23.30
C ILE A 96 -26.99 13.90 24.65
N LYS A 97 -27.92 14.86 24.64
CA LYS A 97 -28.39 15.52 25.88
C LYS A 97 -29.02 14.53 26.86
N PRO A 98 -29.96 13.64 26.46
CA PRO A 98 -30.43 12.55 27.30
C PRO A 98 -29.30 11.67 27.86
N PHE A 99 -28.34 11.25 27.04
CA PHE A 99 -27.21 10.44 27.53
C PHE A 99 -26.33 11.18 28.54
N GLN A 100 -26.07 12.46 28.33
CA GLN A 100 -25.34 13.31 29.30
C GLN A 100 -26.10 13.50 30.60
N GLN A 101 -27.43 13.59 30.53
CA GLN A 101 -28.29 13.68 31.70
C GLN A 101 -28.26 12.37 32.50
N VAL A 102 -28.36 11.22 31.83
CA VAL A 102 -28.19 9.90 32.44
C VAL A 102 -26.80 9.76 33.08
N GLU A 103 -25.74 10.20 32.38
CA GLU A 103 -24.38 10.19 32.93
C GLU A 103 -24.29 11.03 34.22
N LYS A 104 -24.96 12.20 34.25
CA LYS A 104 -25.00 13.08 35.42
C LYS A 104 -25.75 12.43 36.59
N GLU A 105 -26.88 11.79 36.33
CA GLU A 105 -27.67 11.04 37.33
C GLU A 105 -26.85 9.88 37.91
N TRP A 106 -26.15 9.13 37.06
CA TRP A 106 -25.23 8.08 37.50
C TRP A 106 -24.12 8.64 38.40
N ARG A 107 -23.49 9.76 38.02
CA ARG A 107 -22.50 10.44 38.86
C ARG A 107 -23.07 10.86 40.22
N GLN A 108 -24.32 11.33 40.28
CA GLN A 108 -25.02 11.65 41.53
C GLN A 108 -25.25 10.42 42.41
N CYS A 109 -25.56 9.27 41.80
CA CYS A 109 -25.59 7.96 42.46
C CYS A 109 -24.20 7.43 42.87
N LYS A 110 -23.16 8.27 42.83
CA LYS A 110 -21.75 7.91 43.08
C LYS A 110 -21.19 6.86 42.11
N VAL A 111 -21.85 6.65 40.96
CA VAL A 111 -21.30 5.85 39.86
C VAL A 111 -20.24 6.71 39.18
N LYS A 112 -18.97 6.36 39.37
CA LYS A 112 -17.84 7.10 38.79
C LYS A 112 -17.46 6.53 37.44
N SER A 113 -17.12 7.42 36.51
CA SER A 113 -16.34 7.02 35.33
C SER A 113 -15.01 6.46 35.84
N LYS A 114 -14.72 5.21 35.48
CA LYS A 114 -13.45 4.55 35.78
C LYS A 114 -12.74 4.38 34.45
N SER A 115 -11.67 5.15 34.22
CA SER A 115 -10.86 5.08 33.00
C SER A 115 -10.15 3.73 32.81
N THR A 116 -10.11 2.91 33.87
CA THR A 116 -9.69 1.51 33.81
C THR A 116 -10.83 0.60 33.35
N PHE A 117 -11.79 1.11 32.58
CA PHE A 117 -12.87 0.32 32.02
C PHE A 117 -12.81 0.42 30.49
N PRO A 118 -12.69 -0.73 29.79
CA PRO A 118 -12.85 -2.09 30.29
C PRO A 118 -11.51 -2.76 30.63
N ASN A 119 -10.98 -2.61 31.85
CA ASN A 119 -10.11 -3.66 32.40
C ASN A 119 -11.04 -4.72 33.01
N SER A 120 -11.35 -5.71 32.18
CA SER A 120 -12.28 -6.83 32.42
C SER A 120 -12.02 -7.59 33.73
N MET A 121 -10.81 -7.55 34.29
CA MET A 121 -10.49 -8.22 35.56
C MET A 121 -11.32 -7.77 36.77
N THR A 122 -11.73 -6.50 36.85
CA THR A 122 -12.43 -6.02 38.07
C THR A 122 -13.91 -6.45 38.10
N PHE A 123 -14.51 -6.69 36.94
CA PHE A 123 -15.93 -7.03 36.83
C PHE A 123 -16.21 -8.52 37.02
N VAL A 124 -15.30 -9.39 36.54
CA VAL A 124 -15.41 -10.84 36.76
C VAL A 124 -15.31 -11.19 38.26
N GLN A 125 -14.59 -10.38 39.04
CA GLN A 125 -14.42 -10.58 40.48
C GLN A 125 -15.47 -9.87 41.35
N ASN A 126 -16.37 -9.08 40.79
CA ASN A 126 -17.43 -8.40 41.56
C ASN A 126 -18.64 -9.34 41.73
N PRO A 127 -18.92 -9.84 42.96
CA PRO A 127 -20.00 -10.81 43.19
C PRO A 127 -21.39 -10.27 42.85
N ALA A 128 -21.61 -8.96 43.04
CA ALA A 128 -22.89 -8.34 42.75
C ALA A 128 -23.16 -8.27 41.24
N TYR A 129 -22.13 -7.98 40.45
CA TYR A 129 -22.25 -7.98 38.98
C TYR A 129 -22.43 -9.40 38.43
N GLN A 130 -21.67 -10.37 38.93
CA GLN A 130 -21.84 -11.79 38.61
C GLN A 130 -23.26 -12.28 38.86
N ALA A 131 -23.85 -11.90 40.00
CA ALA A 131 -25.23 -12.23 40.34
C ALA A 131 -26.24 -11.63 39.36
N VAL A 132 -26.11 -10.33 39.05
CA VAL A 132 -26.99 -9.62 38.10
C VAL A 132 -26.85 -10.18 36.68
N HIS A 133 -25.62 -10.45 36.23
CA HIS A 133 -25.34 -11.06 34.92
C HIS A 133 -25.92 -12.49 34.83
N SER A 134 -25.81 -13.29 35.89
CA SER A 134 -26.41 -14.63 35.93
C SER A 134 -27.95 -14.59 35.88
N GLY A 135 -28.55 -13.60 36.55
CA GLY A 135 -29.99 -13.38 36.55
C GLY A 135 -30.47 -12.93 35.17
N PHE A 136 -29.75 -12.00 34.54
CA PHE A 136 -30.03 -11.53 33.19
C PHE A 136 -29.94 -12.66 32.15
N LYS A 137 -28.91 -13.52 32.23
CA LYS A 137 -28.76 -14.68 31.33
C LYS A 137 -29.93 -15.66 31.45
N LYS A 138 -30.39 -15.96 32.67
CA LYS A 138 -31.54 -16.83 32.91
C LYS A 138 -32.84 -16.22 32.39
N LEU A 139 -33.03 -14.92 32.59
CA LEU A 139 -34.20 -14.19 32.10
C LEU A 139 -34.23 -14.20 30.57
N LYS A 140 -33.06 -14.03 29.94
CA LYS A 140 -32.86 -14.06 28.48
C LYS A 140 -33.20 -15.42 27.84
N GLU A 141 -32.78 -16.51 28.46
CA GLU A 141 -33.13 -17.87 28.02
C GLU A 141 -34.65 -18.14 28.13
N GLN A 142 -35.33 -17.53 29.11
CA GLN A 142 -36.78 -17.68 29.30
C GLN A 142 -37.64 -16.82 28.36
N ILE A 143 -37.14 -15.68 27.89
CA ILE A 143 -37.89 -14.73 27.05
C ILE A 143 -37.64 -14.88 25.55
N GLY A 144 -36.83 -15.86 25.12
CA GLY A 144 -36.65 -16.17 23.69
C GLY A 144 -35.97 -15.08 22.85
N LEU A 145 -35.29 -14.12 23.48
CA LEU A 145 -34.55 -13.03 22.83
C LEU A 145 -33.18 -13.49 22.32
N ALA A 146 -33.17 -14.52 21.48
CA ALA A 146 -31.95 -15.07 20.88
C ALA A 146 -31.40 -14.22 19.71
N ASP A 147 -32.21 -13.32 19.13
CA ASP A 147 -31.86 -12.58 17.91
C ASP A 147 -31.08 -11.25 18.13
N GLU A 148 -30.68 -10.93 19.37
CA GLU A 148 -29.79 -9.79 19.67
C GLU A 148 -28.31 -10.22 19.80
N ASP A 149 -27.85 -11.06 18.87
CA ASP A 149 -26.48 -11.61 18.87
C ASP A 149 -25.40 -10.53 18.75
N ILE A 150 -25.70 -9.38 18.14
CA ILE A 150 -24.71 -8.30 17.92
C ILE A 150 -24.37 -7.57 19.24
N LEU A 151 -25.37 -7.32 20.10
CA LEU A 151 -25.15 -6.62 21.37
C LEU A 151 -24.40 -7.52 22.37
N LEU A 152 -24.78 -8.81 22.45
CA LEU A 152 -24.01 -9.83 23.18
C LEU A 152 -22.59 -9.99 22.66
N SER A 153 -22.43 -9.88 21.33
CA SER A 153 -21.12 -9.95 20.70
C SER A 153 -20.21 -8.80 21.12
N LEU A 154 -20.77 -7.60 21.27
CA LEU A 154 -20.05 -6.41 21.74
C LEU A 154 -19.66 -6.53 23.23
N GLU A 155 -20.51 -7.09 24.08
CA GLU A 155 -20.19 -7.36 25.49
C GLU A 155 -19.08 -8.42 25.64
N LYS A 156 -19.06 -9.45 24.77
CA LYS A 156 -17.97 -10.42 24.70
C LYS A 156 -16.67 -9.78 24.20
N ILE A 157 -16.74 -8.82 23.28
CA ILE A 157 -15.58 -8.05 22.80
C ILE A 157 -14.98 -7.18 23.92
N GLU A 158 -15.80 -6.59 24.80
CA GLU A 158 -15.31 -5.88 25.99
C GLU A 158 -14.57 -6.80 26.99
N ALA A 159 -14.94 -8.09 27.08
CA ALA A 159 -14.22 -9.07 27.90
C ALA A 159 -12.80 -9.37 27.37
N ILE A 160 -12.53 -9.11 26.08
CA ILE A 160 -11.22 -9.27 25.40
C ILE A 160 -10.22 -8.16 25.78
N GLY A 161 -10.55 -7.28 26.73
CA GLY A 161 -9.76 -6.12 27.21
C GLY A 161 -8.36 -6.35 27.80
N LEU A 162 -7.68 -7.45 27.43
CA LEU A 162 -6.24 -7.68 27.59
C LEU A 162 -5.57 -7.74 26.20
N VAL A 163 -5.93 -6.84 25.28
CA VAL A 163 -5.41 -6.90 23.90
C VAL A 163 -3.94 -6.47 23.86
N ASN A 164 -3.08 -7.38 23.40
CA ASN A 164 -1.70 -7.11 23.03
C ASN A 164 -1.66 -5.99 21.95
N MET A 165 -0.94 -4.89 22.17
CA MET A 165 -0.89 -3.75 21.23
C MET A 165 -0.61 -4.16 19.76
N PRO A 166 0.35 -5.05 19.50
CA PRO A 166 0.51 -5.73 18.21
C PRO A 166 -0.78 -6.31 17.60
N LEU A 167 -1.55 -7.08 18.36
CA LEU A 167 -2.80 -7.68 17.88
C LEU A 167 -3.87 -6.62 17.58
N LEU A 168 -3.94 -5.56 18.39
CA LEU A 168 -4.85 -4.44 18.13
C LEU A 168 -4.46 -3.71 16.84
N TYR A 169 -3.17 -3.48 16.63
CA TYR A 169 -2.63 -2.85 15.44
C TYR A 169 -2.92 -3.67 14.19
N GLU A 170 -2.67 -4.97 14.24
CA GLU A 170 -2.96 -5.93 13.17
C GLU A 170 -4.44 -5.91 12.78
N ARG A 171 -5.36 -6.04 13.76
CA ARG A 171 -6.81 -5.96 13.50
C ARG A 171 -7.22 -4.59 12.96
N TRP A 172 -6.58 -3.51 13.43
CA TRP A 172 -6.81 -2.17 12.89
C TRP A 172 -6.36 -2.06 11.42
N CYS A 173 -5.21 -2.65 11.07
CA CYS A 173 -4.70 -2.75 9.70
C CYS A 173 -5.66 -3.54 8.80
N LEU A 174 -6.20 -4.68 9.27
CA LEU A 174 -7.23 -5.45 8.55
C LEU A 174 -8.42 -4.55 8.17
N LEU A 175 -8.94 -3.80 9.14
CA LEU A 175 -10.04 -2.85 8.89
C LEU A 175 -9.65 -1.76 7.90
N GLN A 176 -8.40 -1.28 7.90
CA GLN A 176 -7.94 -0.27 6.94
C GLN A 176 -7.85 -0.85 5.52
N ILE A 177 -7.37 -2.08 5.35
CA ILE A 177 -7.36 -2.78 4.06
C ILE A 177 -8.80 -2.89 3.52
N ILE A 178 -9.73 -3.40 4.33
CA ILE A 178 -11.15 -3.51 3.96
C ILE A 178 -11.73 -2.14 3.60
N LYS A 179 -11.39 -1.09 4.36
CA LYS A 179 -11.85 0.27 4.11
C LYS A 179 -11.34 0.80 2.77
N VAL A 180 -10.07 0.58 2.43
CA VAL A 180 -9.51 1.00 1.14
C VAL A 180 -10.17 0.24 -0.02
N LEU A 181 -10.32 -1.09 0.10
CA LEU A 181 -10.98 -1.90 -0.92
C LEU A 181 -12.42 -1.42 -1.21
N THR A 182 -13.20 -1.15 -0.15
CA THR A 182 -14.60 -0.76 -0.30
C THR A 182 -14.80 0.71 -0.65
N HIS A 183 -14.12 1.63 0.03
CA HIS A 183 -14.37 3.07 -0.14
C HIS A 183 -13.50 3.72 -1.21
N ALA A 184 -12.23 3.31 -1.36
CA ALA A 184 -11.35 3.88 -2.36
C ALA A 184 -11.43 3.13 -3.69
N PHE A 185 -11.50 1.79 -3.66
CA PHE A 185 -11.52 0.97 -4.87
C PHE A 185 -12.88 0.38 -5.25
N ARG A 186 -13.94 0.72 -4.50
CA ARG A 186 -15.35 0.39 -4.82
C ARG A 186 -15.65 -1.10 -4.94
N TYR A 187 -14.84 -1.95 -4.32
CA TYR A 187 -15.17 -3.36 -4.23
C TYR A 187 -16.38 -3.56 -3.33
N GLN A 188 -17.27 -4.45 -3.76
CA GLN A 188 -18.39 -4.90 -2.97
C GLN A 188 -17.95 -6.15 -2.19
N PRO A 189 -17.96 -6.10 -0.85
CA PRO A 189 -17.70 -7.31 -0.07
C PRO A 189 -18.89 -8.27 -0.21
N GLU A 190 -18.62 -9.56 -0.07
CA GLU A 190 -19.65 -10.59 0.04
C GLU A 190 -20.64 -10.32 1.20
N ASP A 191 -21.81 -10.93 1.12
CA ASP A 191 -22.79 -10.84 2.19
C ASP A 191 -22.25 -11.40 3.51
N ASN A 192 -22.70 -10.83 4.63
CA ASN A 192 -22.34 -11.26 5.99
C ASN A 192 -20.85 -11.18 6.35
N TRP A 193 -19.97 -10.54 5.56
CA TRP A 193 -18.55 -10.38 5.89
C TRP A 193 -18.29 -9.81 7.30
N LYS A 194 -19.15 -8.88 7.75
CA LYS A 194 -19.07 -8.29 9.11
C LYS A 194 -19.28 -9.34 10.20
N ARG A 195 -20.16 -10.32 9.97
CA ARG A 195 -20.42 -11.42 10.91
C ARG A 195 -19.22 -12.36 10.99
N LYS A 196 -18.60 -12.70 9.85
CA LYS A 196 -17.33 -13.46 9.81
C LYS A 196 -16.24 -12.78 10.64
N LEU A 197 -16.08 -11.46 10.43
CA LEU A 197 -15.11 -10.68 11.20
C LEU A 197 -15.37 -10.71 12.71
N ILE A 198 -16.64 -10.54 13.14
CA ILE A 198 -17.01 -10.61 14.56
C ILE A 198 -16.77 -12.01 15.13
N ALA A 199 -17.14 -13.06 14.39
CA ALA A 199 -16.95 -14.45 14.80
C ALA A 199 -15.47 -14.78 15.03
N ASN A 200 -14.58 -14.29 14.17
CA ASN A 200 -13.14 -14.42 14.33
C ASN A 200 -12.59 -13.65 15.53
N ILE A 201 -13.02 -12.40 15.73
CA ILE A 201 -12.61 -11.61 16.90
C ILE A 201 -13.03 -12.32 18.20
N GLN A 202 -14.17 -13.02 18.19
CA GLN A 202 -14.67 -13.81 19.32
C GLN A 202 -13.94 -15.15 19.53
N GLY A 203 -13.05 -15.54 18.62
CA GLY A 203 -12.35 -16.83 18.67
C GLY A 203 -13.21 -18.02 18.22
N ASN A 204 -14.34 -17.80 17.56
CA ASN A 204 -15.19 -18.88 17.03
C ASN A 204 -14.66 -19.43 15.70
N GLU A 205 -13.92 -18.60 14.95
CA GLU A 205 -13.25 -18.98 13.70
C GLU A 205 -11.79 -18.52 13.76
N GLU A 206 -10.84 -19.45 13.65
CA GLU A 206 -9.39 -19.12 13.71
C GLU A 206 -8.89 -18.43 12.42
N GLN A 207 -9.61 -18.59 11.31
CA GLN A 207 -9.26 -18.04 10.00
C GLN A 207 -10.52 -17.52 9.32
N ILE A 208 -10.44 -16.33 8.74
CA ILE A 208 -11.53 -15.78 7.92
C ILE A 208 -11.03 -15.48 6.53
N SER A 209 -11.93 -15.69 5.58
CA SER A 209 -11.76 -15.32 4.19
C SER A 209 -12.96 -14.47 3.79
N ILE A 210 -12.68 -13.26 3.30
CA ILE A 210 -13.68 -12.30 2.82
C ILE A 210 -13.45 -12.07 1.34
N GLN A 211 -14.47 -12.34 0.54
CA GLN A 211 -14.44 -12.06 -0.90
C GLN A 211 -14.93 -10.63 -1.18
N PHE A 212 -14.25 -9.99 -2.11
CA PHE A 212 -14.52 -8.64 -2.60
C PHE A 212 -14.62 -8.71 -4.12
N PHE A 213 -15.69 -8.18 -4.67
CA PHE A 213 -15.94 -8.19 -6.11
C PHE A 213 -16.11 -6.79 -6.67
N ASN A 214 -15.45 -6.50 -7.78
CA ASN A 214 -15.71 -5.30 -8.56
C ASN A 214 -15.97 -5.70 -10.02
N PRO A 215 -17.25 -5.86 -10.42
CA PRO A 215 -17.61 -6.29 -11.76
C PRO A 215 -17.15 -5.31 -12.83
N SER A 216 -17.18 -4.01 -12.53
CA SER A 216 -16.83 -2.93 -13.45
C SER A 216 -15.39 -3.01 -13.95
N VAL A 217 -14.49 -3.61 -13.15
CA VAL A 217 -13.08 -3.80 -13.52
C VAL A 217 -12.71 -5.27 -13.67
N SER A 218 -13.69 -6.18 -13.64
CA SER A 218 -13.54 -7.64 -13.73
C SER A 218 -12.44 -8.21 -12.81
N ARG A 219 -12.47 -7.79 -11.54
CA ARG A 219 -11.53 -8.26 -10.51
C ARG A 219 -12.27 -8.81 -9.29
N THR A 220 -11.74 -9.89 -8.75
CA THR A 220 -12.13 -10.48 -7.46
C THR A 220 -10.91 -10.48 -6.55
N ILE A 221 -11.09 -10.10 -5.29
CA ILE A 221 -10.05 -10.13 -4.27
C ILE A 221 -10.54 -11.00 -3.13
N THR A 222 -9.75 -12.00 -2.75
CA THR A 222 -9.98 -12.81 -1.56
C THR A 222 -9.00 -12.36 -0.49
N LEU A 223 -9.51 -11.69 0.54
CA LEU A 223 -8.73 -11.27 1.71
C LEU A 223 -8.84 -12.33 2.80
N GLN A 224 -7.72 -12.93 3.14
CA GLN A 224 -7.60 -13.91 4.21
C GLN A 224 -6.88 -13.29 5.41
N TYR A 225 -7.40 -13.54 6.61
CA TYR A 225 -6.79 -13.13 7.87
C TYR A 225 -6.16 -14.34 8.57
N GLU A 226 -4.88 -14.19 8.90
CA GLU A 226 -3.99 -15.20 9.46
C GLU A 226 -4.02 -16.60 8.77
N PRO A 227 -3.96 -16.68 7.42
CA PRO A 227 -3.96 -17.96 6.70
C PRO A 227 -2.61 -18.68 6.79
N PHE A 228 -2.58 -19.97 6.44
CA PHE A 228 -1.33 -20.69 6.20
C PHE A 228 -0.94 -20.63 4.72
N LEU A 229 0.31 -20.27 4.46
CA LEU A 229 0.96 -20.43 3.16
C LEU A 229 1.33 -21.90 2.90
N ALA A 230 1.67 -22.27 1.66
CA ALA A 230 2.02 -23.64 1.31
C ALA A 230 3.30 -24.11 2.02
N ASN A 231 4.19 -23.18 2.38
CA ASN A 231 5.38 -23.45 3.19
C ASN A 231 5.10 -23.57 4.71
N GLY A 232 3.84 -23.55 5.13
CA GLY A 232 3.40 -23.71 6.52
C GLY A 232 3.58 -22.47 7.39
N LYS A 233 3.98 -21.32 6.82
CA LYS A 233 4.06 -20.06 7.55
C LYS A 233 2.72 -19.32 7.57
N ARG A 234 2.54 -18.48 8.59
CA ARG A 234 1.30 -17.74 8.86
C ARG A 234 1.57 -16.23 8.85
N PRO A 235 1.40 -15.55 7.69
CA PRO A 235 1.34 -14.09 7.65
C PRO A 235 0.02 -13.58 8.22
N ASP A 236 -0.04 -12.29 8.55
CA ASP A 236 -1.27 -11.71 9.09
C ASP A 236 -2.37 -11.56 8.02
N PHE A 237 -2.01 -11.20 6.78
CA PHE A 237 -2.96 -11.05 5.68
C PHE A 237 -2.44 -11.63 4.37
N VAL A 238 -3.35 -12.23 3.60
CA VAL A 238 -3.10 -12.60 2.20
C VAL A 238 -4.24 -12.07 1.34
N LEU A 239 -3.87 -11.43 0.23
CA LEU A 239 -4.80 -10.96 -0.79
C LEU A 239 -4.53 -11.74 -2.07
N ASP A 240 -5.41 -12.67 -2.39
CA ASP A 240 -5.42 -13.36 -3.67
C ASP A 240 -6.30 -12.57 -4.64
N VAL A 241 -5.72 -12.13 -5.75
CA VAL A 241 -6.40 -11.32 -6.76
C VAL A 241 -6.55 -12.12 -8.03
N GLU A 242 -7.79 -12.28 -8.46
CA GLU A 242 -8.16 -12.84 -9.75
C GLU A 242 -8.69 -11.72 -10.64
N ALA A 243 -8.18 -11.62 -11.87
CA ALA A 243 -8.65 -10.62 -12.83
C ALA A 243 -8.85 -11.24 -14.20
N ILE A 244 -9.86 -10.77 -14.93
CA ILE A 244 -10.05 -11.09 -16.34
C ILE A 244 -9.42 -9.97 -17.16
N THR A 245 -8.48 -10.35 -18.04
CA THR A 245 -7.80 -9.45 -18.97
C THR A 245 -8.75 -9.01 -20.10
N LYS A 246 -8.39 -7.94 -20.81
CA LYS A 246 -9.12 -7.43 -21.98
C LYS A 246 -9.25 -8.47 -23.11
N SER A 247 -8.33 -9.43 -23.17
CA SER A 247 -8.33 -10.55 -24.11
C SER A 247 -9.10 -11.78 -23.59
N GLY A 248 -9.68 -11.72 -22.39
CA GLY A 248 -10.51 -12.78 -21.81
C GLY A 248 -9.73 -13.84 -21.03
N TYR A 249 -8.40 -13.74 -20.91
CA TYR A 249 -7.61 -14.64 -20.06
C TYR A 249 -7.71 -14.25 -18.60
N GLN A 250 -7.68 -15.25 -17.72
CA GLN A 250 -7.63 -15.05 -16.27
C GLN A 250 -6.18 -14.95 -15.79
N ILE A 251 -5.90 -13.94 -14.96
CA ILE A 251 -4.65 -13.79 -14.22
C ILE A 251 -4.93 -13.94 -12.73
N SER A 252 -4.02 -14.59 -12.01
CA SER A 252 -4.09 -14.77 -10.56
C SER A 252 -2.73 -14.45 -9.94
N LYS A 253 -2.73 -13.54 -8.96
CA LYS A 253 -1.54 -13.11 -8.23
C LYS A 253 -1.85 -12.88 -6.76
N ARG A 254 -0.83 -13.07 -5.92
CA ARG A 254 -0.94 -13.01 -4.46
C ARG A 254 -0.08 -11.88 -3.89
N LEU A 255 -0.68 -11.13 -2.96
CA LEU A 255 0.00 -10.17 -2.11
C LEU A 255 -0.06 -10.66 -0.66
N VAL A 256 1.09 -10.86 -0.05
CA VAL A 256 1.22 -11.19 1.37
C VAL A 256 1.52 -9.91 2.14
N VAL A 257 0.75 -9.63 3.19
CA VAL A 257 0.93 -8.44 4.01
C VAL A 257 1.01 -8.85 5.48
N ASP A 258 1.92 -8.21 6.21
CA ASP A 258 2.18 -8.54 7.61
C ASP A 258 2.33 -7.24 8.42
N ALA A 259 1.64 -7.14 9.56
CA ALA A 259 1.59 -5.95 10.40
C ALA A 259 2.60 -6.05 11.55
N LYS A 260 3.60 -5.17 11.54
CA LYS A 260 4.63 -5.10 12.59
C LYS A 260 4.51 -3.83 13.42
N TYR A 261 3.95 -4.00 14.62
CA TYR A 261 3.90 -2.94 15.63
C TYR A 261 5.21 -2.86 16.43
N TYR A 262 6.19 -2.14 15.88
CA TYR A 262 7.49 -1.91 16.52
C TYR A 262 7.67 -0.48 16.99
N SER A 263 8.45 -0.30 18.05
CA SER A 263 9.02 1.01 18.37
C SER A 263 10.16 1.33 17.41
N ALA A 264 10.47 2.62 17.22
CA ALA A 264 11.58 3.03 16.35
C ALA A 264 12.93 2.39 16.78
N THR A 265 13.18 2.30 18.09
CA THR A 265 14.39 1.66 18.63
C THR A 265 14.44 0.17 18.30
N TYR A 266 13.33 -0.54 18.48
CA TYR A 266 13.26 -1.98 18.20
C TYR A 266 13.38 -2.27 16.70
N LEU A 267 12.77 -1.44 15.85
CA LEU A 267 12.91 -1.54 14.40
C LEU A 267 14.38 -1.42 13.98
N LYS A 268 15.11 -0.45 14.53
CA LYS A 268 16.56 -0.29 14.27
C LYS A 268 17.37 -1.50 14.71
N GLN A 269 17.07 -2.08 15.87
CA GLN A 269 17.72 -3.31 16.36
C GLN A 269 17.50 -4.51 15.44
N ARG A 270 16.42 -4.51 14.64
CA ARG A 270 16.10 -5.55 13.65
C ARG A 270 16.71 -5.29 12.27
N GLY A 271 17.63 -4.33 12.14
CA GLY A 271 18.22 -3.94 10.87
C GLY A 271 17.36 -2.95 10.08
N GLY A 272 16.52 -2.17 10.77
CA GLY A 272 15.61 -1.22 10.14
C GLY A 272 14.50 -1.89 9.33
N ILE A 273 13.82 -1.12 8.48
CA ILE A 273 12.80 -1.67 7.57
C ILE A 273 13.36 -2.75 6.64
N GLY A 274 14.61 -2.60 6.17
CA GLY A 274 15.25 -3.56 5.27
C GLY A 274 15.44 -4.92 5.92
N GLY A 275 15.85 -4.96 7.19
CA GLY A 275 15.99 -6.21 7.94
C GLY A 275 14.65 -6.92 8.17
N VAL A 276 13.58 -6.17 8.47
CA VAL A 276 12.22 -6.74 8.63
C VAL A 276 11.69 -7.27 7.30
N ILE A 277 11.85 -6.51 6.21
CA ILE A 277 11.45 -6.97 4.86
C ILE A 277 12.21 -8.25 4.50
N HIS A 278 13.53 -8.28 4.69
CA HIS A 278 14.36 -9.46 4.39
C HIS A 278 13.93 -10.69 5.19
N GLU A 279 13.64 -10.51 6.49
CA GLU A 279 13.15 -11.59 7.34
C GLU A 279 11.85 -12.20 6.80
N LEU A 280 10.89 -11.39 6.40
CA LEU A 280 9.60 -11.91 5.92
C LEU A 280 9.70 -12.45 4.49
N TYR A 281 10.36 -11.72 3.59
CA TYR A 281 10.45 -12.07 2.17
C TYR A 281 11.36 -13.29 1.91
N LYS A 282 12.57 -13.33 2.51
CA LYS A 282 13.56 -14.39 2.26
C LYS A 282 13.66 -15.43 3.37
N VAL A 283 13.73 -15.03 4.64
CA VAL A 283 14.03 -15.97 5.74
C VAL A 283 12.81 -16.82 6.11
N LYS A 284 11.65 -16.18 6.26
CA LYS A 284 10.37 -16.89 6.41
C LYS A 284 9.79 -17.34 5.07
N ASP A 285 10.32 -16.82 3.97
CA ASP A 285 9.89 -17.12 2.61
C ASP A 285 8.38 -16.89 2.40
N TYR A 286 7.84 -15.76 2.87
CA TYR A 286 6.47 -15.38 2.51
C TYR A 286 6.31 -15.16 0.99
N SER A 287 7.44 -15.00 0.30
CA SER A 287 7.51 -14.94 -1.16
C SER A 287 7.18 -16.26 -1.86
N GLU A 288 7.22 -17.39 -1.13
CA GLU A 288 7.07 -18.75 -1.67
C GLU A 288 7.98 -18.98 -2.90
N GLY A 289 9.25 -18.63 -2.79
CA GLY A 289 10.20 -18.72 -3.91
C GLY A 289 10.15 -17.56 -4.90
N GLN A 290 9.82 -16.34 -4.44
CA GLN A 290 9.71 -15.11 -5.24
C GLN A 290 8.47 -15.01 -6.14
N GLU A 291 7.47 -15.86 -5.91
CA GLU A 291 6.20 -15.83 -6.65
C GLU A 291 5.22 -14.78 -6.11
N ASN A 292 5.30 -14.46 -4.82
CA ASN A 292 4.39 -13.54 -4.13
C ASN A 292 5.05 -12.19 -3.82
N ASN A 293 4.27 -11.11 -3.95
CA ASN A 293 4.65 -9.80 -3.42
C ASN A 293 4.51 -9.81 -1.89
N VAL A 294 5.46 -9.22 -1.15
CA VAL A 294 5.42 -9.21 0.33
C VAL A 294 5.61 -7.80 0.89
N PHE A 295 4.63 -7.32 1.63
CA PHE A 295 4.64 -5.97 2.21
C PHE A 295 4.47 -5.98 3.73
N VAL A 296 5.09 -5.00 4.38
CA VAL A 296 4.99 -4.80 5.82
C VAL A 296 4.18 -3.55 6.13
N LEU A 297 3.18 -3.64 7.00
CA LEU A 297 2.52 -2.47 7.59
C LEU A 297 3.21 -2.13 8.91
N HIS A 298 3.67 -0.89 9.07
CA HIS A 298 4.30 -0.45 10.32
C HIS A 298 3.83 0.96 10.74
N PRO A 299 3.85 1.30 12.03
CA PRO A 299 3.44 2.62 12.50
C PRO A 299 4.60 3.63 12.59
N VAL A 300 5.86 3.20 12.42
CA VAL A 300 7.03 4.06 12.67
C VAL A 300 7.16 5.17 11.61
N LEU A 301 7.38 6.40 12.07
CA LEU A 301 7.69 7.57 11.23
C LEU A 301 9.21 7.68 11.02
N ASP A 302 9.61 8.27 9.90
CA ASP A 302 11.01 8.38 9.47
C ASP A 302 11.75 7.03 9.54
N ALA A 303 11.04 5.96 9.16
CA ALA A 303 11.51 4.59 9.25
C ALA A 303 12.55 4.25 8.18
N VAL A 304 12.58 5.02 7.08
CA VAL A 304 13.51 4.85 5.96
C VAL A 304 14.75 5.71 6.22
N GLU A 305 15.88 5.07 6.54
CA GLU A 305 17.13 5.80 6.85
C GLU A 305 17.75 6.47 5.61
N LYS A 306 17.73 5.76 4.48
CA LYS A 306 18.28 6.25 3.20
C LYS A 306 17.15 6.48 2.21
N VAL A 307 16.65 7.71 2.16
CA VAL A 307 15.56 8.06 1.25
C VAL A 307 16.04 8.05 -0.21
N VAL A 308 15.48 7.16 -1.03
CA VAL A 308 15.85 6.97 -2.45
C VAL A 308 14.94 7.75 -3.42
N SER A 309 13.82 8.27 -2.91
CA SER A 309 12.75 8.91 -3.65
C SER A 309 12.43 10.29 -3.06
N PRO A 310 12.32 11.37 -3.86
CA PRO A 310 12.06 12.71 -3.34
C PRO A 310 10.64 12.91 -2.79
N GLN A 311 9.73 11.96 -3.02
CA GLN A 311 8.35 12.05 -2.57
C GLN A 311 8.23 12.03 -1.03
N GLU A 312 7.26 12.77 -0.49
CA GLU A 312 7.11 12.94 0.96
C GLU A 312 6.88 11.62 1.71
N TRP A 313 6.20 10.66 1.07
CA TRP A 313 5.96 9.33 1.62
C TRP A 313 7.23 8.50 1.79
N ALA A 314 8.29 8.77 1.02
CA ALA A 314 9.51 7.95 0.96
C ALA A 314 10.38 8.04 2.23
N LYS A 315 10.05 8.94 3.17
CA LYS A 315 10.66 9.00 4.50
C LYS A 315 10.12 7.91 5.43
N ASP A 316 8.84 7.58 5.25
CA ASP A 316 8.12 6.67 6.12
C ASP A 316 7.93 5.30 5.47
N SER A 317 7.74 5.26 4.15
CA SER A 317 7.40 4.06 3.37
C SER A 317 8.46 3.77 2.30
N TYR A 318 8.61 2.50 1.96
CA TYR A 318 9.40 1.99 0.85
C TYR A 318 8.55 1.02 0.04
N LEU A 319 8.37 1.26 -1.26
CA LEU A 319 7.46 0.50 -2.12
C LEU A 319 8.19 -0.44 -3.09
N GLY A 320 9.49 -0.65 -2.89
CA GLY A 320 10.32 -1.36 -3.85
C GLY A 320 10.59 -0.54 -5.10
N GLU A 321 10.60 0.80 -4.98
CA GLU A 321 10.72 1.72 -6.10
C GLU A 321 12.12 1.82 -6.69
N LEU A 322 13.15 1.53 -5.89
CA LEU A 322 14.57 1.50 -6.26
C LEU A 322 15.31 0.55 -5.32
N SER A 323 16.42 -0.02 -5.79
CA SER A 323 17.28 -0.80 -4.91
C SER A 323 17.88 0.08 -3.82
N MET A 324 17.76 -0.37 -2.58
CA MET A 324 18.16 0.33 -1.37
C MET A 324 18.98 -0.54 -0.41
N PHE A 325 18.85 -1.87 -0.47
CA PHE A 325 19.42 -2.77 0.53
C PHE A 325 20.50 -3.69 -0.07
N ASP A 326 21.54 -3.99 0.71
CA ASP A 326 22.70 -4.76 0.26
C ASP A 326 22.39 -6.23 -0.08
N TRP A 327 21.26 -6.76 0.42
CA TRP A 327 20.81 -8.12 0.17
C TRP A 327 19.98 -8.28 -1.11
N GLU A 328 19.68 -7.18 -1.79
CA GLU A 328 18.91 -7.21 -3.03
C GLU A 328 19.75 -7.75 -4.18
N SER A 329 19.06 -8.36 -5.16
CA SER A 329 19.69 -8.81 -6.39
C SER A 329 20.36 -7.66 -7.13
N THR A 330 21.41 -7.96 -7.89
CA THR A 330 22.13 -6.96 -8.67
C THR A 330 21.20 -6.17 -9.59
N TYR A 331 21.60 -4.92 -9.84
CA TYR A 331 20.98 -4.03 -10.83
C TYR A 331 20.63 -4.81 -12.11
N HIS A 332 19.36 -4.72 -12.55
CA HIS A 332 18.73 -5.44 -13.68
C HIS A 332 17.97 -6.75 -13.37
N GLU A 333 18.21 -7.41 -12.23
CA GLU A 333 17.41 -8.57 -11.79
C GLU A 333 16.32 -8.18 -10.78
N CYS A 334 16.37 -6.94 -10.28
CA CYS A 334 15.42 -6.42 -9.31
C CYS A 334 14.02 -6.33 -9.94
N GLN A 335 13.11 -7.15 -9.42
CA GLN A 335 11.69 -7.02 -9.68
C GLN A 335 11.14 -5.86 -8.84
N ALA A 336 10.89 -4.74 -9.51
CA ALA A 336 10.33 -3.56 -8.87
C ALA A 336 9.03 -3.95 -8.13
N THR A 337 8.84 -3.40 -6.94
CA THR A 337 7.60 -3.55 -6.16
C THR A 337 7.26 -4.98 -5.68
N SER A 338 8.20 -5.93 -5.77
CA SER A 338 8.01 -7.30 -5.23
C SER A 338 8.00 -7.34 -3.70
N TYR A 339 8.57 -6.35 -3.04
CA TYR A 339 8.48 -6.21 -1.59
C TYR A 339 8.56 -4.75 -1.16
N GLY A 340 8.11 -4.48 0.07
CA GLY A 340 8.18 -3.15 0.64
C GLY A 340 7.68 -3.04 2.08
N ALA A 341 7.67 -1.83 2.60
CA ALA A 341 7.17 -1.46 3.91
C ALA A 341 6.38 -0.16 3.81
N VAL A 342 5.19 -0.12 4.38
CA VAL A 342 4.22 0.96 4.22
C VAL A 342 3.84 1.48 5.59
N CYS A 343 3.98 2.78 5.78
CA CYS A 343 3.69 3.42 7.05
C CYS A 343 2.18 3.59 7.25
N ALA A 344 1.59 2.66 7.99
CA ALA A 344 0.22 2.71 8.46
C ALA A 344 0.20 3.17 9.92
N ASN A 345 0.38 4.47 10.16
CA ASN A 345 0.37 5.05 11.51
C ASN A 345 -1.02 5.60 11.89
N PRO A 346 -1.70 5.06 12.92
CA PRO A 346 -3.03 5.52 13.34
C PRO A 346 -3.08 6.99 13.82
N MET A 347 -1.96 7.54 14.28
CA MET A 347 -1.86 8.92 14.78
C MET A 347 -1.69 9.94 13.64
N LYS A 348 -1.36 9.50 12.42
CA LYS A 348 -1.17 10.37 11.26
C LYS A 348 -2.51 10.57 10.56
N SER A 349 -3.39 11.39 11.14
CA SER A 349 -4.85 11.44 10.94
C SER A 349 -5.42 11.51 9.51
N GLN A 350 -4.63 11.62 8.44
CA GLN A 350 -5.11 11.63 7.06
C GLN A 350 -4.27 10.85 6.04
N ARG A 351 -3.01 10.48 6.32
CA ARG A 351 -2.11 9.90 5.30
C ARG A 351 -2.01 8.37 5.33
N TYR A 352 -2.32 7.72 6.44
CA TYR A 352 -2.14 6.26 6.53
C TYR A 352 -3.02 5.48 5.54
N LEU A 353 -4.22 5.97 5.21
CA LEU A 353 -5.08 5.35 4.19
C LEU A 353 -4.48 5.50 2.79
N ASP A 354 -3.86 6.63 2.50
CA ASP A 354 -3.25 6.89 1.20
C ASP A 354 -2.04 5.99 0.97
N GLU A 355 -1.26 5.69 2.02
CA GLU A 355 -0.14 4.76 1.95
C GLU A 355 -0.62 3.32 1.64
N ILE A 356 -1.67 2.84 2.34
CA ILE A 356 -2.29 1.53 2.07
C ILE A 356 -2.92 1.51 0.67
N GLN A 357 -3.59 2.60 0.27
CA GLN A 357 -4.16 2.75 -1.08
C GLN A 357 -3.08 2.75 -2.15
N ARG A 358 -1.93 3.38 -1.90
CA ARG A 358 -0.79 3.37 -2.83
C ARG A 358 -0.22 1.96 -2.99
N MET A 359 -0.03 1.23 -1.90
CA MET A 359 0.42 -0.17 -1.92
C MET A 359 -0.54 -1.08 -2.69
N LEU A 360 -1.82 -1.06 -2.34
CA LEU A 360 -2.84 -1.88 -3.00
C LEU A 360 -3.03 -1.46 -4.45
N GLY A 361 -3.04 -0.16 -4.74
CA GLY A 361 -3.13 0.38 -6.09
C GLY A 361 -1.96 -0.01 -6.98
N MET A 362 -0.75 0.04 -6.44
CA MET A 362 0.47 -0.45 -7.08
C MET A 362 0.37 -1.94 -7.37
N PHE A 363 -0.03 -2.77 -6.40
CA PHE A 363 -0.19 -4.21 -6.64
C PHE A 363 -1.25 -4.49 -7.72
N LEU A 364 -2.41 -3.81 -7.66
CA LEU A 364 -3.52 -4.01 -8.61
C LEU A 364 -3.26 -3.44 -10.03
N GLN A 365 -2.33 -2.50 -10.19
CA GLN A 365 -1.93 -1.96 -11.50
C GLN A 365 -0.67 -2.61 -12.07
N TYR A 366 0.32 -2.89 -11.21
CA TYR A 366 1.65 -3.36 -11.59
C TYR A 366 1.87 -4.82 -11.20
N GLY A 367 1.59 -5.18 -9.94
CA GLY A 367 1.91 -6.51 -9.39
C GLY A 367 1.09 -7.67 -9.95
N ILE A 368 -0.14 -7.42 -10.42
CA ILE A 368 -0.96 -8.49 -11.02
C ILE A 368 -0.52 -8.91 -12.43
N GLU A 369 0.31 -8.10 -13.10
CA GLU A 369 0.69 -8.34 -14.49
C GLU A 369 2.11 -8.89 -14.62
N ASP A 370 2.35 -9.61 -15.71
CA ASP A 370 3.70 -9.92 -16.12
C ASP A 370 4.33 -8.67 -16.74
N ASN A 371 5.30 -8.09 -16.02
CA ASN A 371 6.02 -6.89 -16.43
C ASN A 371 7.31 -7.21 -17.19
N THR A 372 7.49 -8.46 -17.63
CA THR A 372 8.64 -8.83 -18.46
C THR A 372 8.63 -8.02 -19.77
N PRO A 373 9.82 -7.62 -20.25
CA PRO A 373 9.92 -6.78 -21.44
C PRO A 373 9.48 -7.54 -22.69
N SER A 374 8.20 -7.45 -23.02
CA SER A 374 7.66 -7.88 -24.31
C SER A 374 7.54 -6.68 -25.25
N ARG A 375 7.88 -6.87 -26.53
CA ARG A 375 7.69 -5.85 -27.57
C ARG A 375 6.23 -5.84 -28.01
N ALA A 376 5.33 -5.50 -27.10
CA ALA A 376 3.92 -5.32 -27.43
C ALA A 376 3.74 -4.08 -28.35
N GLU A 377 2.69 -4.09 -29.16
CA GLU A 377 2.31 -2.94 -30.00
C GLU A 377 1.82 -1.73 -29.17
N SER A 378 1.53 -1.93 -27.88
CA SER A 378 0.95 -0.96 -26.97
C SER A 378 1.53 -1.13 -25.57
N ASP A 379 1.78 -0.02 -24.86
CA ASP A 379 2.23 -0.01 -23.46
C ASP A 379 1.08 -0.23 -22.46
N ASP A 380 -0.13 -0.49 -22.96
CA ASP A 380 -1.33 -0.64 -22.14
C ASP A 380 -1.27 -1.87 -21.20
N THR A 381 -2.13 -1.85 -20.20
CA THR A 381 -2.37 -2.96 -19.25
C THR A 381 -3.20 -4.08 -19.88
N GLN A 382 -2.86 -5.32 -19.54
CA GLN A 382 -3.62 -6.49 -19.94
C GLN A 382 -4.96 -6.54 -19.20
N ALA A 383 -4.97 -6.20 -17.91
CA ALA A 383 -6.16 -6.08 -17.10
C ALA A 383 -6.97 -4.83 -17.45
N ILE A 384 -8.25 -4.81 -17.04
CA ILE A 384 -9.10 -3.63 -17.24
C ILE A 384 -8.55 -2.46 -16.42
N ASN A 385 -8.34 -1.32 -17.08
CA ASN A 385 -7.83 -0.11 -16.43
C ASN A 385 -8.84 0.39 -15.38
N PHE A 386 -8.31 0.93 -14.29
CA PHE A 386 -9.10 1.61 -13.27
C PHE A 386 -8.31 2.79 -12.71
N CYS A 387 -9.02 3.72 -12.10
CA CYS A 387 -8.41 4.88 -11.47
C CYS A 387 -7.83 4.53 -10.08
N VAL A 388 -6.51 4.65 -9.90
CA VAL A 388 -5.86 4.42 -8.59
C VAL A 388 -6.34 5.38 -7.49
N SER A 389 -6.81 6.57 -7.86
CA SER A 389 -7.25 7.60 -6.92
C SER A 389 -8.67 7.37 -6.39
N CYS A 390 -9.58 6.79 -7.19
CA CYS A 390 -11.00 6.67 -6.80
C CYS A 390 -11.68 5.35 -7.15
N GLY A 391 -10.95 4.38 -7.71
CA GLY A 391 -11.47 3.05 -8.04
C GLY A 391 -12.38 2.96 -9.27
N SER A 392 -12.70 4.10 -9.91
CA SER A 392 -13.62 4.13 -11.06
C SER A 392 -13.02 3.41 -12.27
N GLU A 393 -13.85 2.61 -12.92
CA GLU A 393 -13.64 1.99 -14.22
C GLU A 393 -13.74 3.00 -15.39
N LYS A 394 -14.32 4.18 -15.15
CA LYS A 394 -14.59 5.18 -16.18
C LYS A 394 -13.32 5.96 -16.51
N VAL A 395 -12.38 5.28 -17.13
CA VAL A 395 -11.11 5.84 -17.60
C VAL A 395 -11.12 5.90 -19.12
N SER A 396 -10.97 7.10 -19.67
CA SER A 396 -10.91 7.33 -21.10
C SER A 396 -9.46 7.40 -21.57
N ASP A 397 -9.15 6.70 -22.66
CA ASP A 397 -7.90 6.91 -23.39
C ASP A 397 -7.91 8.30 -24.02
N VAL A 398 -6.92 9.11 -23.67
CA VAL A 398 -6.70 10.47 -24.17
C VAL A 398 -5.33 10.59 -24.84
N THR A 399 -4.77 9.47 -25.29
CA THR A 399 -3.49 9.40 -25.99
C THR A 399 -3.55 10.25 -27.25
N ASN A 400 -2.59 11.16 -27.38
CA ASN A 400 -2.45 11.94 -28.60
C ASN A 400 -1.64 11.14 -29.62
N SER A 401 -2.32 10.62 -30.64
CA SER A 401 -1.74 9.81 -31.72
C SER A 401 -0.72 10.56 -32.59
N MET A 402 -0.60 11.88 -32.49
CA MET A 402 0.39 12.69 -33.21
C MET A 402 1.76 12.78 -32.52
N ARG A 403 1.93 12.21 -31.32
CA ARG A 403 3.24 12.16 -30.64
C ARG A 403 4.10 11.01 -31.19
N SER A 404 5.41 11.20 -31.21
CA SER A 404 6.40 10.27 -31.80
C SER A 404 6.46 8.87 -31.18
N ASN A 405 5.86 8.65 -30.01
CA ASN A 405 5.78 7.34 -29.38
C ASN A 405 4.32 6.84 -29.38
N HIS A 406 3.98 6.04 -30.38
CA HIS A 406 2.64 5.44 -30.56
C HIS A 406 2.33 4.31 -29.58
N GLN A 407 3.30 3.82 -28.79
CA GLN A 407 3.08 2.74 -27.82
C GLN A 407 2.56 3.28 -26.47
N LYS A 408 3.03 4.48 -26.08
CA LYS A 408 2.65 5.16 -24.83
C LYS A 408 1.15 5.39 -24.77
N ARG A 409 0.53 5.13 -23.61
CA ARG A 409 -0.91 5.33 -23.38
C ARG A 409 -1.18 6.29 -22.24
N TRP A 410 -2.13 7.20 -22.45
CA TRP A 410 -2.58 8.19 -21.47
C TRP A 410 -4.05 7.96 -21.17
N TYR A 411 -4.37 7.76 -19.90
CA TYR A 411 -5.74 7.64 -19.43
C TYR A 411 -6.11 8.80 -18.53
N ARG A 412 -7.36 9.24 -18.62
CA ARG A 412 -7.97 10.21 -17.72
C ARG A 412 -9.22 9.60 -17.08
N CYS A 413 -9.29 9.64 -15.76
CA CYS A 413 -10.51 9.28 -15.05
C CYS A 413 -11.61 10.34 -15.29
N ASN A 414 -12.78 9.91 -15.73
CA ASN A 414 -13.91 10.80 -16.02
C ASN A 414 -14.59 11.34 -14.76
N GLU A 415 -14.34 10.72 -13.60
CA GLU A 415 -14.93 11.15 -12.33
C GLU A 415 -13.99 12.11 -11.58
N CYS A 416 -12.77 11.67 -11.26
CA CYS A 416 -11.84 12.45 -10.44
C CYS A 416 -10.73 13.15 -11.24
N THR A 417 -10.71 13.05 -12.57
CA THR A 417 -9.70 13.65 -13.47
C THR A 417 -8.25 13.20 -13.27
N GLN A 418 -8.00 12.23 -12.38
CA GLN A 418 -6.70 11.61 -12.22
C GLN A 418 -6.19 11.09 -13.57
N PHE A 419 -4.92 11.38 -13.86
CA PHE A 419 -4.22 10.84 -15.02
C PHE A 419 -3.36 9.65 -14.63
N THR A 420 -3.32 8.66 -15.53
CA THR A 420 -2.39 7.53 -15.49
C THR A 420 -1.73 7.39 -16.85
N VAL A 421 -0.42 7.20 -16.86
CA VAL A 421 0.36 7.02 -18.07
C VAL A 421 1.08 5.69 -18.00
N TYR A 422 0.90 4.87 -19.02
CA TYR A 422 1.61 3.60 -19.18
C TYR A 422 2.68 3.76 -20.26
N ASN A 423 3.91 3.33 -19.94
CA ASN A 423 5.08 3.45 -20.80
C ASN A 423 6.07 2.31 -20.50
N HIS A 424 7.08 2.14 -21.35
CA HIS A 424 8.26 1.33 -21.04
C HIS A 424 9.53 2.16 -21.00
N CYS A 425 10.53 1.69 -20.24
CA CYS A 425 11.83 2.31 -20.20
C CYS A 425 12.56 2.14 -21.54
N GLY A 426 13.02 3.22 -22.17
CA GLY A 426 13.76 3.13 -23.43
C GLY A 426 15.10 2.39 -23.35
N THR A 427 15.64 2.17 -22.15
CA THR A 427 16.96 1.53 -21.93
C THR A 427 16.85 0.03 -21.67
N CYS A 428 15.99 -0.38 -20.73
CA CYS A 428 15.85 -1.78 -20.32
C CYS A 428 14.47 -2.39 -20.64
N ASN A 429 13.57 -1.60 -21.24
CA ASN A 429 12.19 -1.99 -21.53
C ASN A 429 11.37 -2.45 -20.32
N ALA A 430 11.81 -2.12 -19.10
CA ALA A 430 11.01 -2.33 -17.90
C ALA A 430 9.75 -1.47 -17.96
N ARG A 431 8.63 -2.03 -17.53
CA ARG A 431 7.35 -1.32 -17.51
C ARG A 431 7.34 -0.19 -16.49
N LEU A 432 6.69 0.90 -16.87
CA LEU A 432 6.57 2.12 -16.10
C LEU A 432 5.12 2.60 -16.08
N ILE A 433 4.60 2.86 -14.88
CA ILE A 433 3.27 3.42 -14.69
C ILE A 433 3.42 4.71 -13.87
N LYS A 434 2.94 5.81 -14.43
CA LYS A 434 2.94 7.12 -13.77
C LYS A 434 1.53 7.52 -13.42
N ASN A 435 1.29 7.84 -12.14
CA ASN A 435 -0.01 8.23 -11.60
C ASN A 435 -0.02 9.69 -11.08
N GLY A 436 0.66 10.60 -11.78
CA GLY A 436 0.93 11.95 -11.27
C GLY A 436 1.93 11.94 -10.10
N GLU A 437 2.18 13.10 -9.50
CA GLU A 437 3.12 13.29 -8.39
C GLU A 437 2.62 12.62 -7.10
N TYR A 438 1.32 12.75 -6.80
CA TYR A 438 0.75 12.30 -5.51
C TYR A 438 0.61 10.77 -5.39
N TRP A 439 0.10 10.12 -6.44
CA TRP A 439 -0.24 8.69 -6.44
C TRP A 439 0.85 7.81 -7.07
N THR A 440 1.98 8.38 -7.50
CA THR A 440 3.10 7.57 -7.97
C THR A 440 3.67 6.72 -6.84
N TYR A 441 4.00 5.48 -7.18
CA TYR A 441 4.72 4.53 -6.34
C TYR A 441 6.14 4.27 -6.85
N LEU A 442 6.50 4.80 -8.03
CA LEU A 442 7.87 4.81 -8.53
C LEU A 442 8.57 6.11 -8.14
N SER A 443 9.89 6.06 -7.88
CA SER A 443 10.68 7.24 -7.53
C SER A 443 10.63 8.28 -8.64
N LEU A 444 10.44 9.56 -8.28
CA LEU A 444 10.63 10.66 -9.23
C LEU A 444 12.12 10.98 -9.40
N MET A 445 12.43 11.67 -10.49
CA MET A 445 13.73 12.27 -10.73
C MET A 445 13.95 13.45 -9.76
N PRO A 446 15.13 13.62 -9.13
CA PRO A 446 15.34 14.70 -8.16
C PRO A 446 15.16 16.11 -8.75
N MET A 447 15.37 16.24 -10.07
CA MET A 447 15.34 17.50 -10.81
C MET A 447 14.05 17.69 -11.61
N SER A 448 13.04 16.83 -11.43
CA SER A 448 11.76 16.91 -12.14
C SER A 448 10.62 16.46 -11.25
N SER A 449 9.55 17.25 -11.19
CA SER A 449 8.34 16.86 -10.45
C SER A 449 7.47 15.86 -11.21
N ILE A 450 7.83 15.52 -12.45
CA ILE A 450 6.98 14.78 -13.38
C ILE A 450 7.61 13.48 -13.88
N ASN A 451 8.93 13.41 -14.03
CA ASN A 451 9.58 12.24 -14.63
C ASN A 451 9.90 11.20 -13.56
N ILE A 452 9.60 9.94 -13.88
CA ILE A 452 9.89 8.80 -13.00
C ILE A 452 11.24 8.20 -13.36
N LYS A 453 11.91 7.64 -12.35
CA LYS A 453 13.10 6.79 -12.54
C LYS A 453 12.64 5.40 -12.90
N CYS A 454 13.34 4.78 -13.85
CA CYS A 454 13.17 3.36 -14.07
C CYS A 454 13.69 2.56 -12.86
N PRO A 455 12.90 1.66 -12.26
CA PRO A 455 13.35 0.89 -11.11
C PRO A 455 14.47 -0.11 -11.44
N SER A 456 14.60 -0.53 -12.70
CA SER A 456 15.58 -1.54 -13.12
C SER A 456 16.92 -0.99 -13.60
N CYS A 457 16.98 0.27 -14.06
CA CYS A 457 18.21 0.88 -14.60
C CYS A 457 18.42 2.36 -14.22
N GLU A 458 17.54 2.92 -13.37
CA GLU A 458 17.54 4.32 -12.92
C GLU A 458 17.57 5.38 -14.03
N SER A 459 17.32 4.97 -15.28
CA SER A 459 17.25 5.90 -16.39
C SER A 459 16.02 6.81 -16.26
N PRO A 460 16.16 8.11 -16.55
CA PRO A 460 15.04 9.04 -16.53
C PRO A 460 14.07 8.74 -17.67
N VAL A 461 12.76 8.79 -17.41
CA VAL A 461 11.70 8.54 -18.40
C VAL A 461 10.61 9.59 -18.38
#